data_AF-A0A397CEI8-F1
#
_entry.id   AF-A0A397CEI8-F1
#
_cell.length_a   1.000
_cell.length_b   1.000
_cell.length_c   1.000
_cell.angle_alpha   90.00
_cell.angle_beta   90.00
_cell.angle_gamma   90.00
#
_symmetry.space_group_name_H-M   'P 1'
#
loop_
_entity.id
_entity.type
_entity.pdbx_description
1 polymer ?
#
loop_
_entity_poly.entity_id
_entity_poly.type
_entity_poly.pdbx_seq_one_letter_code
_entity_poly.pdbx_strand_id
1 'polypeptide(L)'
;MAIADGGTLVVLAPGVTHFGEDKQIDLLIRKYGYRTTPEVLAHIAANRDLMKNLSAAAHLIHGSPENRFRVVYACAPNGLTKEEVEGVGFEYAKLDDMLALYQIDGRQDGWNTTEGGKRSFYYVSNPAMGLWAYEGRFEASSRPSQLPHVPPAEAPVQVLTALHGNEVCVDAGVGGGPFTKADHDKLLE
;
A
#
# COMPACT_ATOMS: atom_id res chain seq x y z
N MET A 1 9.31 -4.92 8.17
CA MET A 1 9.00 -5.07 6.73
C MET A 1 9.62 -6.37 6.26
N ALA A 2 9.12 -7.01 5.19
CA ALA A 2 9.76 -8.23 4.65
C ALA A 2 11.06 -7.92 3.90
N ILE A 3 11.19 -6.70 3.37
CA ILE A 3 12.32 -6.23 2.59
C ILE A 3 13.19 -5.35 3.50
N ALA A 4 14.50 -5.60 3.52
CA ALA A 4 15.46 -4.77 4.24
C ALA A 4 15.71 -3.45 3.51
N ASP A 5 16.18 -2.44 4.24
CA ASP A 5 16.63 -1.19 3.63
C ASP A 5 17.82 -1.46 2.68
N GLY A 6 17.85 -0.78 1.53
CA GLY A 6 18.76 -1.08 0.41
C GLY A 6 18.42 -2.36 -0.37
N GLY A 7 17.37 -3.08 0.01
CA GLY A 7 16.89 -4.28 -0.68
C GLY A 7 16.32 -3.99 -2.08
N THR A 8 15.95 -5.06 -2.77
CA THR A 8 15.33 -4.97 -4.10
C THR A 8 14.13 -5.89 -4.19
N LEU A 9 12.97 -5.33 -4.56
CA LEU A 9 11.78 -6.05 -4.97
C LEU A 9 11.80 -6.17 -6.49
N VAL A 10 11.83 -7.39 -7.02
CA VAL A 10 11.68 -7.63 -8.46
C VAL A 10 10.27 -8.16 -8.70
N VAL A 11 9.49 -7.43 -9.49
CA VAL A 11 8.14 -7.81 -9.91
C VAL A 11 8.23 -8.37 -11.33
N LEU A 12 8.00 -9.68 -11.46
CA LEU A 12 7.88 -10.32 -12.77
C LEU A 12 6.48 -10.02 -13.32
N ALA A 13 6.41 -9.16 -14.34
CA ALA A 13 5.19 -8.48 -14.76
C ALA A 13 4.85 -8.78 -16.24
N PRO A 14 4.55 -10.03 -16.61
CA PRO A 14 4.29 -10.41 -18.01
C PRO A 14 3.04 -9.78 -18.61
N GLY A 15 2.06 -9.41 -17.79
CA GLY A 15 0.76 -8.88 -18.23
C GLY A 15 0.49 -7.42 -17.86
N VAL A 16 1.46 -6.72 -17.26
CA VAL A 16 1.23 -5.35 -16.76
C VAL A 16 1.41 -4.35 -17.89
N THR A 17 0.33 -3.62 -18.19
CA THR A 17 0.24 -2.60 -19.25
C THR A 17 -0.16 -1.23 -18.72
N HIS A 18 -0.65 -1.15 -17.48
CA HIS A 18 -1.13 0.06 -16.82
C HIS A 18 -0.80 -0.03 -15.33
N PHE A 19 -0.71 1.12 -14.66
CA PHE A 19 -0.50 1.23 -13.21
C PHE A 19 -1.82 1.36 -12.44
N GLY A 20 -2.79 2.07 -13.01
CA GLY A 20 -4.11 2.30 -12.41
C GLY A 20 -5.16 1.32 -12.91
N GLU A 21 -6.16 1.04 -12.08
CA GLU A 21 -7.33 0.24 -12.44
C GLU A 21 -8.19 0.93 -13.50
N ASP A 22 -8.37 2.25 -13.37
CA ASP A 22 -9.04 3.09 -14.35
C ASP A 22 -8.07 4.09 -14.99
N LYS A 23 -8.50 4.64 -16.13
CA LYS A 23 -7.69 5.54 -16.96
C LYS A 23 -7.30 6.83 -16.24
N GLN A 24 -8.15 7.36 -15.37
CA GLN A 24 -7.87 8.61 -14.67
C GLN A 24 -6.82 8.40 -13.58
N ILE A 25 -6.93 7.32 -12.80
CA ILE A 25 -5.91 6.95 -11.81
C ILE A 25 -4.58 6.64 -12.50
N ASP A 26 -4.60 5.89 -13.60
CA ASP A 26 -3.39 5.56 -14.36
C ASP A 26 -2.64 6.81 -14.85
N LEU A 27 -3.37 7.79 -15.41
CA LEU A 27 -2.80 9.07 -15.84
C LEU A 27 -2.18 9.85 -14.68
N LEU A 28 -2.84 9.87 -13.51
CA LEU A 28 -2.30 10.56 -12.32
C LEU A 28 -1.06 9.86 -11.78
N ILE A 29 -1.04 8.52 -11.77
CA ILE A 29 0.14 7.75 -11.35
C ILE A 29 1.32 8.05 -12.28
N ARG A 30 1.10 8.05 -13.60
CA ARG A 30 2.14 8.40 -14.60
C ARG A 30 2.66 9.82 -14.43
N LYS A 31 1.78 10.76 -14.05
CA LYS A 31 2.13 12.17 -13.87
C LYS A 31 2.95 12.44 -12.61
N TYR A 32 2.55 11.86 -11.48
CA TYR A 32 3.15 12.17 -10.17
C TYR A 32 4.21 11.15 -9.74
N GLY A 33 4.07 9.90 -10.18
CA GLY A 33 4.94 8.80 -9.81
C GLY A 33 4.86 8.40 -8.34
N TYR A 34 5.38 7.22 -8.04
CA TYR A 34 5.57 6.74 -6.67
C TYR A 34 6.74 7.50 -6.05
N ARG A 35 6.44 8.34 -5.06
CA ARG A 35 7.38 9.21 -4.34
C ARG A 35 7.18 9.05 -2.83
N THR A 36 8.05 9.63 -2.02
CA THR A 36 7.87 9.56 -0.56
C THR A 36 6.57 10.24 -0.13
N THR A 37 6.06 9.84 1.04
CA THR A 37 4.84 10.43 1.60
C THR A 37 4.91 11.97 1.66
N PRO A 38 5.98 12.60 2.16
CA PRO A 38 6.09 14.07 2.15
C PRO A 38 6.02 14.69 0.74
N GLU A 39 6.63 14.06 -0.26
CA GLU A 39 6.60 14.54 -1.65
C GLU A 39 5.19 14.45 -2.24
N VAL A 40 4.48 13.34 -2.01
CA VAL A 40 3.08 13.18 -2.46
C VAL A 40 2.18 14.20 -1.77
N LEU A 41 2.33 14.42 -0.46
CA LEU A 41 1.58 15.46 0.26
C LEU A 41 1.84 16.86 -0.30
N ALA A 42 3.09 17.16 -0.69
CA ALA A 42 3.42 18.41 -1.37
C ALA A 42 2.73 18.50 -2.75
N HIS A 43 2.65 17.40 -3.51
CA HIS A 43 1.90 17.36 -4.76
C HIS A 43 0.39 17.61 -4.57
N ILE A 44 -0.21 17.04 -3.52
CA ILE A 44 -1.63 17.27 -3.17
C ILE A 44 -1.86 18.76 -2.89
N ALA A 45 -0.98 19.38 -2.09
CA ALA A 45 -1.11 20.80 -1.74
C ALA A 45 -0.95 21.73 -2.96
N ALA A 46 -0.06 21.36 -3.89
CA ALA A 46 0.27 22.19 -5.05
C ALA A 46 -0.68 21.97 -6.26
N ASN A 47 -1.34 20.83 -6.38
CA ASN A 47 -2.05 20.45 -7.60
C ASN A 47 -3.51 20.04 -7.35
N ARG A 48 -4.43 20.80 -7.95
CA ARG A 48 -5.89 20.62 -7.77
C ARG A 48 -6.43 19.31 -8.36
N ASP A 49 -5.81 18.77 -9.39
CA ASP A 49 -6.19 17.48 -9.98
C ASP A 49 -5.90 16.31 -9.01
N LEU A 50 -4.74 16.28 -8.36
CA LEU A 50 -4.42 15.26 -7.36
C LEU A 50 -5.25 15.44 -6.08
N MET A 51 -5.44 16.69 -5.62
CA MET A 51 -6.31 17.01 -4.48
C MET A 51 -7.75 16.48 -4.67
N LYS A 52 -8.28 16.55 -5.89
CA LYS A 52 -9.62 16.02 -6.21
C LYS A 52 -9.67 14.50 -6.35
N ASN A 53 -8.52 13.83 -6.32
CA ASN A 53 -8.36 12.39 -6.54
C ASN A 53 -7.53 11.76 -5.42
N LEU A 54 -8.02 11.87 -4.18
CA LEU A 54 -7.30 11.36 -3.00
C LEU A 54 -7.09 9.84 -3.03
N SER A 55 -7.90 9.09 -3.77
CA SER A 55 -7.67 7.67 -4.02
C SER A 55 -6.36 7.43 -4.78
N ALA A 56 -6.06 8.23 -5.81
CA ALA A 56 -4.79 8.16 -6.53
C ALA A 56 -3.63 8.58 -5.62
N ALA A 57 -3.79 9.61 -4.80
CA ALA A 57 -2.77 10.02 -3.83
C ALA A 57 -2.46 8.91 -2.80
N ALA A 58 -3.50 8.25 -2.27
CA ALA A 58 -3.33 7.10 -1.38
C ALA A 58 -2.62 5.94 -2.08
N HIS A 59 -2.95 5.68 -3.35
CA HIS A 59 -2.28 4.66 -4.16
C HIS A 59 -0.77 4.94 -4.33
N LEU A 60 -0.40 6.19 -4.60
CA LEU A 60 0.99 6.61 -4.74
C LEU A 60 1.78 6.38 -3.44
N ILE A 61 1.19 6.73 -2.29
CA ILE A 61 1.81 6.53 -0.98
C ILE A 61 1.94 5.03 -0.66
N HIS A 62 0.89 4.25 -0.86
CA HIS A 62 0.90 2.82 -0.55
C HIS A 62 1.86 2.01 -1.44
N GLY A 63 1.99 2.39 -2.72
CA GLY A 63 2.94 1.78 -3.64
C GLY A 63 4.37 2.31 -3.52
N SER A 64 4.60 3.32 -2.68
CA SER A 64 5.92 3.93 -2.53
C SER A 64 6.88 3.03 -1.75
N PRO A 65 8.14 2.90 -2.19
CA PRO A 65 9.17 2.28 -1.38
C PRO A 65 9.69 3.19 -0.25
N GLU A 66 9.23 4.45 -0.17
CA GLU A 66 9.66 5.44 0.82
C GLU A 66 11.20 5.61 0.88
N ASN A 67 11.87 5.49 -0.27
CA ASN A 67 13.34 5.49 -0.40
C ASN A 67 14.07 4.41 0.42
N ARG A 68 13.37 3.36 0.85
CA ARG A 68 13.95 2.30 1.67
C ARG A 68 14.50 1.17 0.84
N PHE A 69 13.87 0.83 -0.28
CA PHE A 69 14.28 -0.25 -1.16
C PHE A 69 14.00 0.13 -2.62
N ARG A 70 14.54 -0.65 -3.55
CA ARG A 70 14.32 -0.44 -4.98
C ARG A 70 13.24 -1.38 -5.48
N VAL A 71 12.40 -0.91 -6.40
CA VAL A 71 11.36 -1.70 -7.05
C VAL A 71 11.74 -1.82 -8.52
N VAL A 72 11.93 -3.03 -9.00
CA VAL A 72 12.26 -3.35 -10.39
C VAL A 72 11.05 -4.02 -11.03
N TYR A 73 10.52 -3.43 -12.09
CA TYR A 73 9.47 -4.01 -12.90
C TYR A 73 10.09 -4.71 -14.11
N ALA A 74 9.97 -6.04 -14.14
CA ALA A 74 10.42 -6.86 -15.25
C ALA A 74 9.26 -7.05 -16.24
N CYS A 75 9.20 -6.20 -17.25
CA CYS A 75 8.06 -6.11 -18.16
C CYS A 75 8.26 -6.94 -19.43
N ALA A 76 7.16 -7.49 -19.95
CA ALA A 76 7.13 -8.13 -21.25
C ALA A 76 7.27 -7.09 -22.39
N PRO A 77 7.67 -7.50 -23.61
CA PRO A 77 7.81 -6.59 -24.76
C PRO A 77 6.54 -5.81 -25.12
N ASN A 78 5.36 -6.35 -24.82
CA ASN A 78 4.05 -5.73 -25.04
C ASN A 78 3.45 -5.10 -23.76
N GLY A 79 4.23 -5.03 -22.68
CA GLY A 79 3.85 -4.39 -21.42
C GLY A 79 4.22 -2.91 -21.38
N LEU A 80 4.35 -2.38 -20.16
CA LEU A 80 4.87 -1.03 -19.93
C LEU A 80 6.28 -0.84 -20.50
N THR A 81 6.55 0.33 -21.08
CA THR A 81 7.88 0.69 -21.58
C THR A 81 8.82 1.09 -20.46
N LYS A 82 10.12 1.14 -20.79
CA LYS A 82 11.16 1.61 -19.87
C LYS A 82 10.86 3.02 -19.36
N GLU A 83 10.51 3.93 -20.25
CA GLU A 83 10.24 5.34 -19.94
C GLU A 83 9.03 5.49 -19.03
N GLU A 84 8.00 4.66 -19.20
CA GLU A 84 6.81 4.66 -18.36
C GLU A 84 7.12 4.18 -16.93
N VAL A 85 7.87 3.09 -16.80
CA VAL A 85 8.28 2.54 -15.50
C VAL A 85 9.23 3.47 -14.77
N GLU A 86 10.24 3.98 -15.46
CA GLU A 86 11.23 4.90 -14.87
C GLU A 86 10.61 6.26 -14.54
N GLY A 87 9.66 6.75 -15.34
CA GLY A 87 8.93 7.98 -15.08
C GLY A 87 8.16 7.95 -13.76
N VAL A 88 7.57 6.80 -13.41
CA VAL A 88 6.87 6.64 -12.12
C VAL A 88 7.82 6.42 -10.95
N GLY A 89 9.14 6.34 -11.14
CA GLY A 89 10.14 6.20 -10.07
C GLY A 89 10.49 4.76 -9.70
N PHE A 90 10.18 3.79 -10.56
CA PHE A 90 10.66 2.42 -10.44
C PHE A 90 11.83 2.17 -11.41
N GLU A 91 12.51 1.05 -11.24
CA GLU A 91 13.53 0.58 -12.17
C GLU A 91 12.90 -0.37 -13.20
N TYR A 92 13.35 -0.27 -14.45
CA TYR A 92 12.90 -1.15 -15.52
C TYR A 92 13.87 -2.33 -15.73
N ALA A 93 13.32 -3.51 -16.00
CA ALA A 93 14.04 -4.64 -16.55
C ALA A 93 13.25 -5.32 -17.65
N LYS A 94 13.94 -6.04 -18.54
CA LYS A 94 13.27 -6.96 -19.48
C LYS A 94 12.87 -8.23 -18.73
N LEU A 95 11.66 -8.71 -18.99
CA LEU A 95 11.16 -9.94 -18.38
C LEU A 95 12.09 -11.13 -18.66
N ASP A 96 12.52 -11.32 -19.90
CA ASP A 96 13.35 -12.46 -20.31
C ASP A 96 14.68 -12.52 -19.56
N ASP A 97 15.32 -11.35 -19.34
CA ASP A 97 16.59 -11.25 -18.60
C ASP A 97 16.40 -11.70 -17.14
N MET A 98 15.29 -11.29 -16.51
CA MET A 98 15.00 -11.64 -15.13
C MET A 98 14.56 -13.10 -14.99
N LEU A 99 13.79 -13.64 -15.94
CA LEU A 99 13.44 -15.06 -15.97
C LEU A 99 14.67 -15.95 -16.13
N ALA A 100 15.62 -15.57 -17.00
CA ALA A 100 16.87 -16.29 -17.16
C ALA A 100 17.76 -16.22 -15.91
N LEU A 101 17.79 -15.09 -15.21
CA LEU A 101 18.56 -14.92 -13.98
C LEU A 101 17.98 -15.72 -12.80
N TYR A 102 16.67 -15.64 -12.61
CA TYR A 102 16.00 -16.22 -11.44
C TYR A 102 15.50 -17.64 -11.66
N GLN A 103 15.27 -18.07 -12.91
CA GLN A 103 14.83 -19.43 -13.28
C GLN A 103 13.69 -19.91 -12.39
N ILE A 104 12.57 -19.18 -12.37
CA ILE A 104 11.48 -19.38 -11.40
C ILE A 104 10.64 -20.64 -11.65
N ASP A 105 10.76 -21.26 -12.82
CA ASP A 105 10.02 -22.46 -13.17
C ASP A 105 10.36 -23.62 -12.22
N GLY A 106 9.33 -24.16 -11.57
CA GLY A 106 9.47 -25.25 -10.59
C GLY A 106 10.06 -24.85 -9.23
N ARG A 107 10.34 -23.56 -8.99
CA ARG A 107 10.79 -23.09 -7.67
C ARG A 107 9.64 -23.05 -6.67
N GLN A 108 9.97 -23.31 -5.42
CA GLN A 108 9.06 -23.20 -4.28
C GLN A 108 9.18 -21.82 -3.63
N ASP A 109 8.09 -21.37 -3.02
CA ASP A 109 8.09 -20.16 -2.21
C ASP A 109 9.14 -20.26 -1.10
N GLY A 110 9.82 -19.16 -0.82
CA GLY A 110 10.88 -19.10 0.19
C GLY A 110 12.27 -18.83 -0.38
N TRP A 111 13.28 -19.11 0.44
CA TRP A 111 14.67 -18.84 0.09
C TRP A 111 15.18 -19.76 -1.01
N ASN A 112 15.82 -19.12 -1.99
CA ASN A 112 16.29 -19.69 -3.22
C ASN A 112 17.65 -19.08 -3.57
N THR A 113 18.41 -19.74 -4.44
CA THR A 113 19.69 -19.21 -4.96
C THR A 113 19.72 -19.32 -6.48
N THR A 114 20.28 -18.32 -7.16
CA THR A 114 20.49 -18.36 -8.61
C THR A 114 21.49 -19.46 -8.98
N GLU A 115 21.47 -19.87 -10.25
CA GLU A 115 22.47 -20.79 -10.76
C GLU A 115 23.91 -20.31 -10.47
N GLY A 116 24.77 -21.23 -10.06
CA GLY A 116 26.15 -20.91 -9.66
C GLY A 116 26.30 -20.25 -8.29
N GLY A 117 25.25 -20.12 -7.49
CA GLY A 117 25.37 -19.73 -6.07
C GLY A 117 25.61 -18.23 -5.82
N LYS A 118 25.59 -17.40 -6.87
CA LYS A 118 26.05 -16.00 -6.80
C LYS A 118 25.10 -15.07 -6.04
N ARG A 119 23.80 -15.39 -5.98
CA ARG A 119 22.78 -14.54 -5.37
C ARG A 119 21.67 -15.36 -4.73
N SER A 120 21.39 -15.09 -3.45
CA SER A 120 20.21 -15.61 -2.78
C SER A 120 19.04 -14.63 -2.90
N PHE A 121 17.83 -15.16 -3.01
CA PHE A 121 16.59 -14.39 -3.10
C PHE A 121 15.44 -15.14 -2.45
N TYR A 122 14.42 -14.40 -2.02
CA TYR A 122 13.17 -14.98 -1.52
C TYR A 122 12.14 -14.94 -2.65
N TYR A 123 11.61 -16.10 -3.03
CA TYR A 123 10.63 -16.24 -4.09
C TYR A 123 9.21 -16.26 -3.51
N VAL A 124 8.30 -15.55 -4.19
CA VAL A 124 6.86 -15.54 -3.88
C VAL A 124 6.11 -15.71 -5.20
N SER A 125 5.50 -16.88 -5.37
CA SER A 125 4.75 -17.24 -6.57
C SER A 125 3.40 -16.49 -6.69
N ASN A 126 2.73 -16.25 -5.57
CA ASN A 126 1.46 -15.51 -5.53
C ASN A 126 1.50 -14.35 -4.51
N PRO A 127 2.08 -13.20 -4.90
CA PRO A 127 2.32 -12.10 -3.95
C PRO A 127 1.05 -11.43 -3.45
N ALA A 128 -0.07 -11.56 -4.17
CA ALA A 128 -1.37 -11.01 -3.74
C ALA A 128 -2.03 -11.84 -2.62
N MET A 129 -1.63 -13.10 -2.45
CA MET A 129 -2.19 -13.98 -1.42
C MET A 129 -1.37 -13.87 -0.12
N GLY A 130 -1.68 -12.86 0.69
CA GLY A 130 -1.26 -12.80 2.10
C GLY A 130 -0.39 -11.62 2.49
N LEU A 131 -0.04 -11.57 3.78
CA LEU A 131 0.84 -10.56 4.36
C LEU A 131 2.25 -11.13 4.57
N TRP A 132 3.22 -10.53 3.91
CA TRP A 132 4.63 -10.92 4.02
C TRP A 132 5.35 -10.02 5.02
N ALA A 133 5.97 -10.62 6.04
CA ALA A 133 6.71 -9.90 7.06
C ALA A 133 7.90 -10.70 7.56
N TYR A 134 8.93 -9.98 8.02
CA TYR A 134 9.99 -10.55 8.83
C TYR A 134 9.41 -11.12 10.13
N GLU A 135 9.84 -12.33 10.51
CA GLU A 135 9.34 -13.10 11.65
C GLU A 135 9.32 -12.30 12.96
N GLY A 136 10.38 -11.55 13.27
CA GLY A 136 10.46 -10.73 14.49
C GLY A 136 9.38 -9.63 14.60
N ARG A 137 8.66 -9.32 13.51
CA ARG A 137 7.49 -8.42 13.57
C ARG A 137 6.35 -9.03 14.40
N PHE A 138 6.20 -10.36 14.38
CA PHE A 138 5.14 -11.06 15.09
C PHE A 138 5.45 -11.24 16.59
N GLU A 139 6.73 -11.31 16.95
CA GLU A 139 7.21 -11.36 18.33
C GLU A 139 6.93 -10.05 19.09
N ALA A 140 7.08 -8.91 18.41
CA ALA A 140 6.80 -7.60 19.00
C ALA A 140 5.31 -7.42 19.38
N SER A 141 4.40 -8.00 18.58
CA SER A 141 2.95 -7.97 18.83
C SER A 141 2.46 -8.96 19.88
N SER A 142 3.29 -9.94 20.27
CA SER A 142 2.92 -11.01 21.20
C SER A 142 3.47 -10.82 22.62
N ARG A 143 4.21 -9.74 22.88
CA ARG A 143 4.51 -9.34 24.26
C ARG A 143 3.25 -8.79 24.95
N PRO A 144 2.86 -9.33 26.12
CA PRO A 144 1.83 -8.71 26.92
C PRO A 144 2.27 -7.28 27.25
N SER A 145 1.42 -6.30 26.94
CA SER A 145 1.57 -4.97 27.49
C SER A 145 1.57 -5.09 29.02
N GLN A 146 2.73 -4.86 29.65
CA GLN A 146 2.73 -4.49 31.06
C GLN A 146 2.07 -3.11 31.12
N LEU A 147 0.76 -3.10 31.29
CA LEU A 147 0.04 -1.89 31.66
C LEU A 147 0.73 -1.37 32.94
N PRO A 148 1.20 -0.11 32.97
CA PRO A 148 1.65 0.46 34.22
C PRO A 148 0.50 0.36 35.22
N HIS A 149 0.79 -0.15 36.41
CA HIS A 149 -0.18 -0.16 37.51
C HIS A 149 -0.54 1.28 37.82
N VAL A 150 -1.70 1.73 37.34
CA VAL A 150 -2.30 2.99 37.76
C VAL A 150 -2.82 2.74 39.17
N PRO A 151 -2.28 3.39 40.22
CA PRO A 151 -2.88 3.32 41.54
C PRO A 151 -4.31 3.90 41.45
N PRO A 152 -5.28 3.35 42.21
CA PRO A 152 -6.64 3.88 42.18
C PRO A 152 -6.61 5.36 42.59
N ALA A 153 -7.08 6.21 41.68
CA ALA A 153 -7.24 7.63 41.96
C ALA A 153 -8.38 7.81 42.96
N GLU A 154 -8.05 8.15 44.20
CA GLU A 154 -9.02 8.73 45.15
C GLU A 154 -9.30 10.18 44.74
N ALA A 155 -10.32 10.38 43.90
CA ALA A 155 -10.90 11.70 43.66
C ALA A 155 -12.41 11.57 43.39
N PRO A 156 -13.24 12.49 43.90
CA PRO A 156 -14.69 12.34 43.94
C PRO A 156 -15.28 12.42 42.53
N VAL A 157 -16.18 11.49 42.23
CA VAL A 157 -17.02 11.51 41.04
C VAL A 157 -18.00 12.69 41.16
N GLN A 158 -17.69 13.81 40.51
CA GLN A 158 -18.70 14.81 40.19
C GLN A 158 -19.30 14.45 38.84
N VAL A 159 -20.51 13.89 38.88
CA VAL A 159 -21.37 13.72 37.71
C VAL A 159 -21.83 15.11 37.30
N LEU A 160 -21.31 15.62 36.17
CA LEU A 160 -21.86 16.80 35.51
C LEU A 160 -23.20 16.41 34.85
N THR A 161 -24.27 16.43 35.65
CA THR A 161 -25.64 16.43 35.13
C THR A 161 -25.98 17.83 34.63
N ALA A 162 -26.31 17.88 33.34
CA ALA A 162 -27.02 18.93 32.62
C ALA A 162 -26.27 20.24 32.34
N LEU A 163 -25.93 20.46 31.07
CA LEU A 163 -26.67 21.35 30.16
C LEU A 163 -25.86 21.42 28.85
N HIS A 164 -26.48 20.95 27.76
CA HIS A 164 -26.27 21.18 26.32
C HIS A 164 -26.71 19.91 25.59
N GLY A 165 -28.04 19.73 25.54
CA GLY A 165 -28.65 18.70 24.71
C GLY A 165 -28.60 19.09 23.24
N ASN A 166 -28.43 18.07 22.39
CA ASN A 166 -28.67 18.11 20.94
C ASN A 166 -27.87 19.15 20.12
N GLU A 167 -26.55 19.02 20.08
CA GLU A 167 -25.82 19.42 18.87
C GLU A 167 -25.50 18.19 18.03
N VAL A 168 -25.93 18.25 16.77
CA VAL A 168 -25.63 17.25 15.75
C VAL A 168 -24.13 17.32 15.46
N CYS A 169 -23.42 16.19 15.64
CA CYS A 169 -22.11 16.01 15.03
C CYS A 169 -22.28 16.08 13.51
N VAL A 170 -22.05 17.26 12.94
CA VAL A 170 -21.94 17.43 11.49
C VAL A 170 -20.63 16.81 11.04
N ASP A 171 -20.71 15.52 10.73
CA ASP A 171 -19.71 14.83 9.90
C ASP A 171 -19.62 15.60 8.57
N ALA A 172 -18.48 16.28 8.35
CA ALA A 172 -18.16 16.90 7.07
C ALA A 172 -17.60 15.89 6.06
N GLY A 173 -18.01 14.62 6.18
CA GLY A 173 -17.79 13.55 5.22
C GLY A 173 -18.78 13.61 4.07
N VAL A 174 -18.28 13.88 2.86
CA VAL A 174 -19.05 13.72 1.63
C VAL A 174 -19.23 12.22 1.36
N GLY A 175 -20.39 11.67 1.72
CA GLY A 175 -20.89 10.41 1.15
C GLY A 175 -21.50 9.41 2.12
N GLY A 176 -22.82 9.27 2.05
CA GLY A 176 -23.56 8.09 2.54
C GLY A 176 -23.99 8.16 4.00
N GLY A 177 -25.16 8.73 4.27
CA GLY A 177 -25.80 8.66 5.58
C GLY A 177 -26.08 7.20 6.02
N PRO A 178 -26.36 6.97 7.32
CA PRO A 178 -26.53 5.63 7.86
C PRO A 178 -27.77 4.97 7.24
N PHE A 179 -27.57 3.83 6.56
CA PHE A 179 -28.68 2.97 6.14
C PHE A 179 -29.48 2.53 7.36
N THR A 180 -30.78 2.83 7.37
CA THR A 180 -31.68 2.36 8.43
C THR A 180 -32.61 1.29 7.88
N LYS A 181 -33.05 0.37 8.75
CA LYS A 181 -33.92 -0.77 8.42
C LYS A 181 -35.28 -0.36 7.81
N ALA A 182 -35.64 0.92 7.87
CA ALA A 182 -36.85 1.49 7.28
C ALA A 182 -36.79 1.64 5.74
N ASP A 183 -35.60 1.55 5.14
CA ASP A 183 -35.42 1.75 3.70
C ASP A 183 -35.72 0.48 2.85
N HIS A 184 -36.02 -0.66 3.49
CA HIS A 184 -36.31 -1.92 2.79
C HIS A 184 -37.76 -2.01 2.28
N ASP A 185 -38.73 -1.40 2.97
CA ASP A 185 -40.15 -1.58 2.67
C ASP A 185 -40.69 -0.60 1.60
N LYS A 186 -39.82 0.19 0.96
CA LYS A 186 -40.20 1.15 -0.10
C LYS A 186 -39.74 0.78 -1.51
N LEU A 187 -39.21 -0.43 -1.69
CA LEU A 187 -38.72 -0.93 -2.98
C LEU A 187 -39.53 -2.13 -3.53
N LEU A 188 -40.71 -2.41 -2.99
CA LEU A 188 -41.59 -3.49 -3.43
C LEU A 188 -43.05 -3.06 -3.72
N GLU A 189 -43.26 -1.81 -4.13
CA GLU A 189 -44.45 -1.40 -4.91
C GLU A 189 -44.04 -0.89 -6.29
#